data_AF-A0A6L2PEL5-F1
#
_entry.id   AF-A0A6L2PEL5-F1
#
_cell.length_a   1.000
_cell.length_b   1.000
_cell.length_c   1.000
_cell.angle_alpha   90.00
_cell.angle_beta   90.00
_cell.angle_gamma   90.00
#
_symmetry.space_group_name_H-M   'P 1'
#
loop_
_entity.id
_entity.type
_entity.pdbx_description
1 polymer ?
#
loop_
_entity_poly.entity_id
_entity_poly.type
_entity_poly.pdbx_seq_one_letter_code
_entity_poly.pdbx_strand_id
1 'polypeptide(L)'
;MNIIEQSVSLCRFRTNGCGFTSFNDINDHEPAFSKRDYRCPVLFCKWSSPLKVLRKHITRRYQIPECTQTDRSTGSLYKSGSLSWHKCITYMDQLFIHTSPVKNELLYTTILHVGTEEKLPIFVFMEELMHPTKLGIF
;
A
#
# COMPACT_ATOMS: atom_id res chain seq x y z
N MET A 1 -21.97 -20.36 42.54
CA MET A 1 -21.02 -19.29 42.20
C MET A 1 -20.32 -19.75 40.93
N ASN A 2 -20.74 -19.25 39.76
CA ASN A 2 -20.17 -19.71 38.48
C ASN A 2 -18.88 -18.96 38.22
N ILE A 3 -17.76 -19.67 38.24
CA ILE A 3 -16.47 -19.15 37.77
C ILE A 3 -16.55 -19.19 36.24
N ILE A 4 -16.74 -18.02 35.63
CA ILE A 4 -16.58 -17.88 34.17
C ILE A 4 -15.07 -17.78 33.94
N GLU A 5 -14.45 -18.87 33.50
CA GLU A 5 -13.09 -18.83 32.96
C GLU A 5 -13.11 -17.90 31.74
N GLN A 6 -12.51 -16.73 31.86
CA GLN A 6 -12.30 -15.86 30.71
C GLN A 6 -11.32 -16.56 29.76
N SER A 7 -11.78 -16.87 28.54
CA SER A 7 -10.93 -17.41 27.50
C SER A 7 -9.82 -16.42 27.16
N VAL A 8 -8.57 -16.86 27.24
CA VAL A 8 -7.39 -16.08 26.83
C VAL A 8 -7.23 -16.22 25.31
N SER A 9 -7.10 -15.10 24.59
CA SER A 9 -6.72 -15.11 23.17
C SER A 9 -5.26 -14.72 23.02
N LEU A 10 -4.52 -15.39 22.15
CA LEU A 10 -3.13 -15.06 21.86
C LEU A 10 -3.03 -14.27 20.56
N CYS A 11 -2.27 -13.17 20.56
CA CYS A 11 -2.00 -12.40 19.35
C CYS A 11 -1.33 -13.27 18.27
N ARG A 12 -1.80 -13.16 17.01
CA ARG A 12 -1.22 -13.87 15.85
C ARG A 12 0.26 -13.55 15.63
N PHE A 13 0.72 -12.39 16.13
CA PHE A 13 2.11 -11.94 16.03
C PHE A 13 2.96 -12.35 17.25
N ARG A 14 2.53 -13.34 18.05
CA ARG A 14 3.31 -13.89 19.16
C ARG A 14 4.71 -14.35 18.71
N THR A 15 4.83 -14.91 17.51
CA THR A 15 6.12 -15.29 16.90
C THR A 15 7.05 -14.10 16.67
N ASN A 16 6.50 -12.90 16.55
CA ASN A 16 7.25 -11.64 16.39
C ASN A 16 7.47 -10.94 17.75
N GLY A 17 7.33 -11.68 18.85
CA GLY A 17 7.54 -11.20 20.21
C GLY A 17 6.37 -10.41 20.79
N CYS A 18 5.14 -10.61 20.28
CA CYS A 18 3.96 -10.02 20.92
C CYS A 18 3.56 -10.82 22.18
N GLY A 19 3.47 -10.13 23.32
CA GLY A 19 3.01 -10.71 24.59
C GLY A 19 1.54 -10.43 24.93
N PHE A 20 0.73 -9.98 23.97
CA PHE A 20 -0.66 -9.58 24.20
C PHE A 20 -1.58 -10.80 24.33
N THR A 21 -2.44 -10.79 25.36
CA THR A 21 -3.27 -11.96 25.74
C THR A 21 -4.76 -11.65 26.00
N SER A 22 -5.23 -10.43 25.76
CA SER A 22 -6.66 -10.08 25.99
C SER A 22 -7.53 -10.55 24.82
N PHE A 23 -8.63 -11.27 25.10
CA PHE A 23 -9.60 -11.70 24.07
C PHE A 23 -10.43 -10.52 23.55
N ASN A 24 -10.94 -9.66 24.44
CA ASN A 24 -11.83 -8.57 24.05
C ASN A 24 -11.13 -7.52 23.17
N ASP A 25 -9.84 -7.33 23.40
CA ASP A 25 -9.07 -6.25 22.78
C ASP A 25 -8.19 -6.74 21.62
N ILE A 26 -8.27 -8.03 21.26
CA ILE A 26 -7.38 -8.63 20.26
C ILE A 26 -7.58 -8.01 18.87
N ASN A 27 -8.83 -7.66 18.54
CA ASN A 27 -9.20 -7.10 17.25
C ASN A 27 -8.68 -5.68 17.06
N ASP A 28 -8.56 -4.91 18.14
CA ASP A 28 -7.99 -3.56 18.11
C ASP A 28 -6.46 -3.60 18.20
N HIS A 29 -5.92 -4.57 18.94
CA HIS A 29 -4.50 -4.75 19.14
C HIS A 29 -3.75 -5.13 17.86
N GLU A 30 -4.23 -6.14 17.12
CA GLU A 30 -3.47 -6.70 15.99
C GLU A 30 -3.27 -5.73 14.82
N PRO A 31 -4.24 -4.90 14.42
CA PRO A 31 -4.04 -3.83 13.44
C PRO A 31 -2.99 -2.80 13.89
N ALA A 32 -2.94 -2.50 15.19
CA ALA A 32 -2.02 -1.52 15.78
C ALA A 32 -0.62 -2.10 16.09
N PHE A 33 -0.40 -3.40 15.90
CA PHE A 33 0.86 -4.04 16.27
C PHE A 33 2.03 -3.57 15.38
N SER A 34 2.91 -2.75 15.95
CA SER A 34 3.96 -2.03 15.22
C SER A 34 5.05 -2.90 14.57
N LYS A 35 5.21 -4.15 15.03
CA LYS A 35 6.17 -5.13 14.45
C LYS A 35 5.51 -6.07 13.45
N ARG A 36 4.27 -5.82 13.04
CA ARG A 36 3.62 -6.54 11.95
C ARG A 36 4.42 -6.34 10.67
N ASP A 37 4.76 -7.44 10.01
CA ASP A 37 5.41 -7.39 8.71
C ASP A 37 4.39 -7.15 7.60
N TYR A 38 4.72 -6.21 6.72
CA TYR A 38 3.97 -5.89 5.52
C TYR A 38 4.80 -6.29 4.31
N ARG A 39 4.17 -7.00 3.36
CA ARG A 39 4.80 -7.30 2.07
C ARG A 39 4.87 -6.04 1.22
N CYS A 40 5.93 -5.91 0.43
CA CYS A 40 6.01 -4.86 -0.57
C CYS A 40 4.88 -5.04 -1.61
N PRO A 41 4.05 -4.02 -1.86
CA PRO A 41 2.93 -4.12 -2.79
C PRO A 41 3.36 -3.98 -4.26
N VAL A 42 4.64 -3.65 -4.52
CA VAL A 42 5.16 -3.60 -5.89
C VAL A 42 5.29 -5.03 -6.43
N LEU A 43 4.76 -5.23 -7.64
CA LEU A 43 4.73 -6.54 -8.30
C LEU A 43 6.13 -7.17 -8.36
N PHE A 44 6.20 -8.49 -8.10
CA PHE A 44 7.42 -9.30 -8.05
C PHE A 44 8.41 -8.97 -6.92
N CYS A 45 8.14 -7.99 -6.07
CA CYS A 45 8.96 -7.76 -4.89
C CYS A 45 8.58 -8.71 -3.76
N LYS A 46 9.55 -9.52 -3.32
CA LYS A 46 9.37 -10.49 -2.23
C LYS A 46 9.69 -9.92 -0.84
N TRP A 47 10.00 -8.63 -0.76
CA TRP A 47 10.45 -8.00 0.48
C TRP A 47 9.31 -7.83 1.48
N SER A 48 9.58 -8.06 2.75
CA SER A 48 8.63 -7.85 3.85
C SER A 48 9.33 -7.27 5.07
N SER A 49 8.70 -6.30 5.73
CA SER A 49 9.23 -5.67 6.93
C SER A 49 8.14 -4.87 7.65
N PRO A 50 8.39 -4.37 8.87
CA PRO A 50 7.48 -3.43 9.53
C PRO A 50 7.27 -2.17 8.69
N LEU A 51 6.07 -1.57 8.78
CA LEU A 51 5.63 -0.46 7.92
C LEU A 51 6.66 0.69 7.79
N LYS A 52 7.28 1.09 8.91
CA LYS A 52 8.32 2.15 8.93
C LYS A 52 9.53 1.82 8.04
N VAL A 53 9.91 0.55 8.01
CA VAL A 53 11.03 0.03 7.22
C VAL A 53 10.59 -0.18 5.77
N LEU A 54 9.36 -0.64 5.55
CA LEU A 54 8.80 -0.86 4.23
C LEU A 54 8.76 0.43 3.40
N ARG A 55 8.35 1.55 4.01
CA ARG A 55 8.35 2.86 3.34
C ARG A 55 9.74 3.24 2.83
N LYS A 56 10.78 3.08 3.67
CA LYS A 56 12.18 3.34 3.27
C LYS A 56 12.63 2.42 2.15
N HIS A 57 12.25 1.15 2.20
CA HIS A 57 12.55 0.21 1.12
C HIS A 57 11.95 0.68 -0.20
N ILE A 58 10.68 1.06 -0.21
CA ILE A 58 9.99 1.48 -1.43
C ILE A 58 10.65 2.74 -2.03
N THR A 59 10.89 3.76 -1.21
CA THR A 59 11.57 4.99 -1.64
C THR A 59 12.95 4.73 -2.23
N ARG A 60 13.78 3.93 -1.56
CA ARG A 60 15.16 3.65 -2.00
C ARG A 60 15.24 2.71 -3.19
N ARG A 61 14.45 1.63 -3.18
CA ARG A 61 14.53 0.55 -4.18
C ARG A 61 13.95 0.96 -5.52
N TYR A 62 12.83 1.68 -5.51
CA TYR A 62 12.14 2.13 -6.72
C TYR A 62 12.48 3.57 -7.10
N GLN A 63 13.56 4.11 -6.50
CA GLN A 63 14.14 5.42 -6.81
C GLN A 63 13.09 6.52 -6.86
N ILE A 64 12.16 6.50 -5.90
CA ILE A 64 11.12 7.52 -5.79
C ILE A 64 11.82 8.76 -5.27
N PRO A 65 11.83 9.88 -6.00
CA PRO A 65 12.39 11.10 -5.47
C PRO A 65 11.58 11.46 -4.21
N GLU A 66 12.27 11.62 -3.08
CA GLU A 66 11.64 11.93 -1.79
C GLU A 66 10.76 13.20 -1.84
N CYS A 67 10.96 14.05 -2.85
CA CYS A 67 10.36 15.37 -2.99
C CYS A 67 9.39 15.57 -4.16
N THR A 68 8.98 14.53 -4.92
CA THR A 68 7.94 14.75 -5.95
C THR A 68 6.57 14.72 -5.29
N GLN A 69 6.27 15.76 -4.52
CA GLN A 69 4.90 16.04 -4.11
C GLN A 69 4.12 16.45 -5.35
N THR A 70 3.07 15.70 -5.68
CA THR A 70 2.22 16.08 -6.79
C THR A 70 0.78 15.70 -6.49
N ASP A 71 -0.13 16.62 -6.77
CA ASP A 71 -1.57 16.40 -6.77
C ASP A 71 -2.03 15.70 -8.07
N ARG A 72 -1.19 15.73 -9.12
CA ARG A 72 -1.48 15.13 -10.42
C ARG A 72 -0.28 14.36 -10.96
N SER A 73 -0.54 13.20 -11.55
CA SER A 73 0.50 12.37 -12.12
C SER A 73 0.01 11.76 -13.41
N THR A 74 0.73 12.01 -14.51
CA THR A 74 0.48 11.35 -15.79
C THR A 74 1.48 10.21 -16.00
N GLY A 75 1.02 9.17 -16.70
CA GLY A 75 1.80 8.01 -17.08
C GLY A 75 1.32 7.48 -18.42
N SER A 76 2.22 6.93 -19.23
CA SER A 76 1.85 6.27 -20.48
C SER A 76 1.78 4.77 -20.24
N LEU A 77 0.63 4.17 -20.59
CA LEU A 77 0.44 2.72 -20.53
C LEU A 77 1.35 1.96 -21.50
N TYR A 78 1.83 2.62 -22.55
CA TYR A 78 2.50 1.96 -23.69
C TYR A 78 4.02 1.84 -23.55
N LYS A 79 4.63 2.42 -22.50
CA LYS A 79 6.06 2.78 -22.55
C LYS A 79 7.06 1.63 -22.35
N SER A 80 6.67 0.35 -22.27
CA SER A 80 7.66 -0.68 -21.91
C SER A 80 7.46 -2.11 -22.42
N GLY A 81 6.44 -2.44 -23.21
CA GLY A 81 6.17 -3.85 -23.57
C GLY A 81 5.91 -4.77 -22.37
N SER A 82 5.83 -4.21 -21.17
CA SER A 82 5.48 -4.87 -19.92
C SER A 82 3.98 -4.74 -19.71
N LEU A 83 3.32 -5.87 -19.42
CA LEU A 83 1.89 -5.94 -19.10
C LEU A 83 1.54 -5.33 -17.73
N SER A 84 2.53 -4.86 -16.97
CA SER A 84 2.31 -4.22 -15.68
C SER A 84 3.21 -3.02 -15.52
N TRP A 85 2.62 -1.88 -15.18
CA TRP A 85 3.34 -0.70 -14.74
C TRP A 85 2.96 -0.38 -13.29
N HIS A 86 3.92 0.20 -12.57
CA HIS A 86 3.68 0.77 -11.26
C HIS A 86 4.36 2.13 -11.18
N LYS A 87 3.74 3.04 -10.44
CA LYS A 87 4.28 4.36 -10.14
C LYS A 87 4.01 4.66 -8.69
N CYS A 88 5.05 5.11 -8.00
CA CYS A 88 4.91 5.53 -6.63
C CYS A 88 4.78 7.06 -6.61
N ILE A 89 3.88 7.56 -5.78
CA ILE A 89 3.47 8.95 -5.69
C ILE A 89 3.56 9.36 -4.23
N THR A 90 4.15 10.51 -3.94
CA THR A 90 4.12 11.10 -2.61
C THR A 90 3.18 12.30 -2.61
N TYR A 91 2.26 12.39 -1.66
CA TYR A 91 1.35 13.53 -1.51
C TYR A 91 1.02 13.74 -0.03
N MET A 92 1.17 14.97 0.49
CA MET A 92 1.01 15.30 1.92
C MET A 92 1.75 14.31 2.85
N ASP A 93 3.01 14.02 2.51
CA ASP A 93 3.85 13.03 3.20
C ASP A 93 3.26 11.61 3.29
N GLN A 94 2.24 11.30 2.50
CA GLN A 94 1.73 9.95 2.31
C GLN A 94 2.34 9.35 1.04
N LEU A 95 2.64 8.06 1.09
CA LEU A 95 3.17 7.31 -0.03
C LEU A 95 2.04 6.48 -0.62
N PHE A 96 1.80 6.65 -1.91
CA PHE A 96 0.85 5.89 -2.69
C PHE A 96 1.56 5.12 -3.79
N ILE A 97 1.01 3.98 -4.17
CA ILE A 97 1.51 3.15 -5.25
C ILE A 97 0.35 2.91 -6.19
N HIS A 98 0.43 3.54 -7.35
CA HIS A 98 -0.42 3.26 -8.47
C HIS A 98 0.12 2.03 -9.19
N THR A 99 -0.71 1.01 -9.36
CA THR A 99 -0.41 -0.16 -10.17
C THR A 99 -1.48 -0.29 -11.24
N SER A 100 -1.08 -0.63 -12.46
CA SER A 100 -2.07 -1.07 -13.45
C SER A 100 -1.59 -2.28 -14.23
N PRO A 101 -1.94 -3.50 -13.78
CA PRO A 101 -1.69 -4.72 -14.55
C PRO A 101 -2.74 -4.90 -15.64
N VAL A 102 -2.32 -5.44 -16.78
CA VAL A 102 -3.18 -5.91 -17.87
C VAL A 102 -3.32 -7.42 -17.76
N LYS A 103 -4.55 -7.92 -17.70
CA LYS A 103 -4.85 -9.35 -17.68
C LYS A 103 -6.09 -9.62 -18.53
N ASN A 104 -5.99 -10.57 -19.45
CA ASN A 104 -7.07 -10.94 -20.37
C ASN A 104 -7.63 -9.71 -21.11
N GLU A 105 -6.75 -8.88 -21.68
CA GLU A 105 -7.11 -7.64 -22.42
C GLU A 105 -7.79 -6.55 -21.58
N LEU A 106 -7.92 -6.75 -20.27
CA LEU A 106 -8.47 -5.76 -19.34
C LEU A 106 -7.36 -5.07 -18.56
N LEU A 107 -7.42 -3.74 -18.53
CA LEU A 107 -6.59 -2.90 -17.67
C LEU A 107 -7.24 -2.79 -16.29
N TYR A 108 -6.57 -3.32 -15.28
CA TYR A 108 -6.94 -3.07 -13.88
C TYR A 108 -6.10 -1.94 -13.37
N THR A 109 -6.67 -1.08 -12.55
CA THR A 109 -5.97 0.06 -11.96
C THR A 109 -6.25 0.09 -10.47
N THR A 110 -5.23 0.32 -9.67
CA THR A 110 -5.34 0.30 -8.21
C THR A 110 -4.35 1.27 -7.61
N ILE A 111 -4.84 2.11 -6.70
CA ILE A 111 -4.02 3.01 -5.89
C ILE A 111 -3.96 2.44 -4.48
N LEU A 112 -2.75 2.14 -4.03
CA LEU A 112 -2.47 1.57 -2.72
C LEU A 112 -1.79 2.60 -1.84
N HIS A 113 -2.35 2.86 -0.66
CA HIS A 113 -1.68 3.66 0.36
C HIS A 113 -0.70 2.81 1.15
N VAL A 114 0.52 3.31 1.34
CA VAL A 114 1.55 2.70 2.20
C VAL A 114 1.48 3.35 3.57
N GLY A 115 0.51 2.93 4.37
CA GLY A 115 0.27 3.44 5.72
C GLY A 115 -0.75 2.60 6.50
N THR A 116 -1.25 3.17 7.61
CA THR A 116 -2.36 2.59 8.38
C THR A 116 -3.70 3.00 7.79
N GLU A 117 -4.71 2.14 7.94
CA GLU A 117 -6.06 2.34 7.37
C GLU A 117 -6.74 3.62 7.88
N GLU A 118 -6.45 4.01 9.12
CA GLU A 118 -6.97 5.23 9.76
C GLU A 118 -6.68 6.52 8.98
N LYS A 119 -5.63 6.53 8.14
CA LYS A 119 -5.24 7.71 7.35
C LYS A 119 -5.91 7.79 5.97
N LEU A 120 -6.60 6.73 5.53
CA LEU A 120 -7.24 6.67 4.21
C LEU A 120 -8.44 7.59 4.00
N PRO A 121 -9.34 7.85 4.98
CA PRO A 121 -10.60 8.59 4.74
C PRO A 121 -10.43 10.03 4.22
N ILE A 122 -9.21 10.55 4.20
CA ILE A 122 -8.89 11.94 3.83
C ILE A 122 -8.63 12.07 2.32
N PHE A 123 -8.38 10.97 1.60
CA PHE A 123 -7.94 11.02 0.21
C PHE A 123 -9.03 10.56 -0.75
N VAL A 124 -9.29 11.38 -1.77
CA VAL A 124 -10.12 11.03 -2.93
C VAL A 124 -9.20 10.93 -4.14
N PHE A 125 -9.32 9.85 -4.90
CA PHE A 125 -8.53 9.63 -6.11
C PHE A 125 -9.41 9.74 -7.35
N MET A 126 -8.85 10.34 -8.39
CA MET A 126 -9.47 10.45 -9.69
C MET A 126 -8.47 9.95 -10.74
N GLU A 127 -8.92 9.04 -11.58
CA GLU A 127 -8.15 8.50 -12.69
C GLU A 127 -8.83 8.85 -13.99
N GLU A 128 -8.08 9.47 -14.90
CA GLU A 128 -8.58 9.89 -16.20
C GLU A 128 -7.79 9.18 -17.30
N LEU A 129 -8.50 8.41 -18.14
CA LEU A 129 -7.93 7.79 -19.32
C LEU A 129 -8.01 8.77 -20.49
N MET A 130 -6.87 9.37 -20.81
CA MET A 130 -6.76 10.24 -21.98
C MET A 130 -6.39 9.42 -23.21
N HIS A 131 -7.26 9.40 -24.21
CA HIS A 131 -6.85 9.00 -25.55
C HIS A 131 -6.01 10.13 -26.14
N PRO A 132 -4.86 9.85 -26.79
CA PRO A 132 -4.19 10.86 -27.61
C PRO A 132 -5.12 11.17 -28.79
N THR A 133 -6.03 12.11 -28.64
CA THR A 133 -6.57 12.83 -29.79
C THR A 133 -5.37 13.41 -30.50
N LYS A 134 -5.27 13.19 -31.82
CA LYS A 134 -4.21 13.76 -32.67
C LYS A 134 -3.99 15.21 -32.21
N LEU A 135 -2.90 15.45 -31.48
CA LEU A 135 -2.43 16.79 -31.21
C LEU A 135 -2.14 17.33 -32.60
N GLY A 136 -3.07 18.11 -33.13
CA GLY A 136 -2.90 18.81 -34.39
C GLY A 136 -1.64 19.62 -34.23
N ILE A 137 -0.58 19.17 -34.91
CA ILE A 137 0.60 19.97 -35.15
C ILE A 137 0.07 21.15 -35.98
N PHE A 138 -0.13 22.29 -35.32
CA PHE A 138 -0.21 23.58 -35.97
C PHE A 138 1.20 24.17 -36.02
#